data_AF-A0A8J6JZW1-F1
#
_entry.id   AF-A0A8J6JZW1-F1
#
_cell.length_a   1.000
_cell.length_b   1.000
_cell.length_c   1.000
_cell.angle_alpha   90.00
_cell.angle_beta   90.00
_cell.angle_gamma   90.00
#
_symmetry.space_group_name_H-M   'P 1'
#
loop_
_entity.id
_entity.type
_entity.pdbx_description
1 polymer ?
#
loop_
_entity_poly.entity_id
_entity_poly.type
_entity_poly.pdbx_seq_one_letter_code
_entity_poly.pdbx_strand_id
1 'polypeptide(L)'
;MCVEISLKTSEGDSMELEIWCLEMNEKCDRDIKVSYTVYNRLSLLLKSLLAVTRVTPAYRLSRKQGHEYVILYRIYFGDVQLLGLKEGFQAVRVGTVGTPIGTLTLTCAYRTNLAFMSTRQYERTQPIMGIIIDHFVDRPFPSTSHMHPCNYR
;
A
#
# COMPACT_ATOMS: atom_id res chain seq x y z
N MET A 1 -19.44 3.51 8.07
CA MET A 1 -18.41 3.29 9.12
C MET A 1 -17.06 3.47 8.45
N CYS A 2 -16.15 4.22 9.08
CA CYS A 2 -14.83 4.49 8.52
C CYS A 2 -13.73 4.07 9.52
N VAL A 3 -12.64 3.52 9.00
CA VAL A 3 -11.41 3.23 9.75
C VAL A 3 -10.27 3.98 9.08
N GLU A 4 -9.76 4.99 9.77
CA GLU A 4 -8.58 5.74 9.36
C GLU A 4 -7.33 5.08 9.92
N ILE A 5 -6.31 4.93 9.07
CA ILE A 5 -4.97 4.50 9.43
C ILE A 5 -4.04 5.69 9.25
N SER A 6 -3.33 6.05 10.31
CA SER A 6 -2.37 7.15 10.29
C SER A 6 -1.03 6.73 10.87
N LEU A 7 0.00 7.51 10.56
CA LEU A 7 1.34 7.38 11.08
C LEU A 7 1.62 8.60 11.95
N LYS A 8 2.21 8.37 13.12
CA LYS A 8 2.69 9.45 14.00
C LYS A 8 4.19 9.33 14.22
N THR A 9 4.94 10.39 13.93
CA THR A 9 6.40 10.43 14.15
C THR A 9 6.73 10.72 15.61
N SER A 10 7.98 10.47 16.01
CA SER A 10 8.50 10.83 17.33
C SER A 10 8.46 12.34 17.62
N GLU A 11 8.43 13.17 16.57
CA GLU A 11 8.38 14.64 16.66
C GLU A 11 6.96 15.17 16.87
N GLY A 12 5.95 14.29 16.77
CA GLY A 12 4.54 14.63 16.97
C GLY A 12 3.76 14.86 15.68
N ASP A 13 4.41 14.85 14.52
CA ASP A 13 3.75 14.97 13.22
C ASP A 13 2.86 13.76 12.96
N SER A 14 1.68 14.02 12.40
CA SER A 14 0.71 12.99 12.03
C SER A 14 0.46 13.00 10.52
N MET A 15 0.33 11.81 9.95
CA MET A 15 0.08 11.59 8.54
C MET A 15 -1.01 10.54 8.33
N GLU A 16 -2.10 10.91 7.69
CA GLU A 16 -3.10 9.94 7.23
C GLU A 16 -2.55 9.12 6.05
N LEU A 17 -2.66 7.80 6.17
CA LEU A 17 -2.19 6.83 5.18
C LEU A 17 -3.35 6.21 4.42
N GLU A 18 -4.41 5.80 5.12
CA GLU A 18 -5.54 5.07 4.54
C GLU A 18 -6.85 5.42 5.23
N ILE A 19 -7.95 5.33 4.47
CA ILE A 19 -9.31 5.43 4.98
C ILE A 19 -10.09 4.28 4.37
N TRP A 20 -10.50 3.34 5.23
CA TRP A 20 -11.34 2.21 4.89
C TRP A 20 -12.79 2.56 5.16
N CYS A 21 -13.65 2.47 4.15
CA CYS A 21 -15.06 2.84 4.26
C CYS A 21 -15.95 1.63 4.03
N LEU A 22 -16.81 1.35 5.00
CA LEU A 22 -17.93 0.44 4.86
C LEU A 22 -19.22 1.26 4.75
N GLU A 23 -19.80 1.24 3.57
CA GLU A 23 -20.99 1.99 3.19
C GLU A 23 -22.15 1.03 2.89
N MET A 24 -23.38 1.47 3.15
CA MET A 24 -24.60 0.77 2.74
C MET A 24 -25.39 1.71 1.83
N ASN A 25 -25.63 1.29 0.59
CA ASN A 25 -26.49 2.01 -0.35
C ASN A 25 -27.90 1.40 -0.33
N GLU A 26 -28.94 2.21 -0.55
CA GLU A 26 -30.35 1.80 -0.61
C GLU A 26 -30.69 0.87 -1.80
N LYS A 27 -29.76 0.65 -2.73
CA LYS A 27 -29.92 -0.32 -3.83
C LYS A 27 -30.10 -1.74 -3.27
N CYS A 28 -31.29 -2.29 -3.44
CA CYS A 28 -31.73 -3.55 -2.83
C CYS A 28 -32.01 -4.62 -3.89
N ASP A 29 -31.55 -5.85 -3.61
CA ASP A 29 -31.94 -7.07 -4.33
C ASP A 29 -32.92 -7.86 -3.43
N ARG A 30 -34.21 -7.68 -3.69
CA ARG A 30 -35.31 -8.21 -2.86
C ARG A 30 -35.53 -9.72 -3.04
N ASP A 31 -34.94 -10.31 -4.08
CA ASP A 31 -35.16 -11.71 -4.45
C ASP A 31 -34.15 -12.66 -3.81
N ILE A 32 -33.14 -12.12 -3.08
CA ILE A 32 -32.16 -12.93 -2.36
C ILE A 32 -32.84 -13.63 -1.16
N LYS A 33 -32.90 -14.96 -1.21
CA LYS A 33 -33.27 -15.78 -0.04
C LYS A 33 -32.27 -15.57 1.09
N VAL A 34 -32.73 -14.95 2.16
CA VAL A 34 -31.92 -14.40 3.24
C VAL A 34 -31.52 -15.48 4.23
N SER A 35 -30.28 -15.95 4.12
CA SER A 35 -29.38 -16.15 5.27
C SER A 35 -28.04 -16.67 4.80
N TYR A 36 -28.00 -17.86 4.19
CA TYR A 36 -26.74 -18.52 3.86
C TYR A 36 -25.97 -17.83 2.72
N THR A 37 -26.67 -17.39 1.68
CA THR A 37 -26.04 -16.74 0.52
C THR A 37 -25.39 -15.41 0.90
N VAL A 38 -26.07 -14.57 1.70
CA VAL A 38 -25.53 -13.29 2.16
C VAL A 38 -24.33 -13.52 3.08
N TYR A 39 -24.44 -14.46 4.02
CA TYR A 39 -23.34 -14.82 4.92
C TYR A 39 -22.09 -15.27 4.16
N ASN A 40 -22.24 -16.14 3.16
CA ASN A 40 -21.12 -16.58 2.32
C ASN A 40 -20.50 -15.46 1.50
N ARG A 41 -21.32 -14.56 0.95
CA ARG A 41 -20.83 -13.38 0.23
C ARG A 41 -20.05 -12.43 1.16
N LEU A 42 -20.50 -12.26 2.40
CA LEU A 42 -19.77 -11.50 3.42
C LEU A 42 -18.45 -12.19 3.81
N SER A 43 -18.44 -13.52 3.96
CA SER A 43 -17.22 -14.29 4.19
C SER A 43 -16.21 -14.10 3.05
N LEU A 44 -16.67 -14.12 1.81
CA LEU A 44 -15.83 -13.85 0.65
C LEU A 44 -15.29 -12.40 0.67
N LEU A 45 -16.13 -11.41 1.02
CA LEU A 45 -15.70 -10.03 1.16
C LEU A 45 -14.59 -9.87 2.21
N LEU A 46 -14.68 -10.58 3.34
CA LEU A 46 -13.62 -10.59 4.36
C LEU A 46 -12.33 -11.24 3.86
N LYS A 47 -12.41 -12.30 3.05
CA LYS A 47 -11.23 -12.88 2.39
C LYS A 47 -10.57 -11.90 1.43
N SER A 48 -11.37 -11.17 0.65
CA SER A 48 -10.87 -10.08 -0.20
C SER A 48 -10.21 -8.98 0.63
N LEU A 49 -10.81 -8.58 1.76
CA LEU A 49 -10.22 -7.59 2.66
C LEU A 49 -8.85 -8.03 3.20
N LEU A 50 -8.71 -9.30 3.61
CA LEU A 50 -7.43 -9.86 4.05
C LEU A 50 -6.36 -9.78 2.96
N ALA A 51 -6.72 -9.96 1.69
CA ALA A 51 -5.78 -9.80 0.58
C ALA A 51 -5.43 -8.31 0.36
N VAL A 52 -6.43 -7.44 0.29
CA VAL A 52 -6.22 -6.01 -0.02
C VAL A 52 -5.40 -5.31 1.06
N THR A 53 -5.63 -5.60 2.35
CA THR A 53 -4.86 -5.03 3.48
C THR A 53 -3.36 -5.35 3.45
N ARG A 54 -2.90 -6.27 2.58
CA ARG A 54 -1.48 -6.65 2.45
C ARG A 54 -0.79 -6.03 1.25
N VAL A 55 -1.54 -5.46 0.30
CA VAL A 55 -0.98 -4.89 -0.94
C VAL A 55 -0.93 -3.37 -0.91
N THR A 56 -1.54 -2.72 0.09
CA THR A 56 -1.50 -1.28 0.23
C THR A 56 -0.13 -0.79 0.75
N PRO A 57 0.30 0.44 0.44
CA PRO A 57 1.57 0.98 0.91
C PRO A 57 1.71 1.00 2.44
N ALA A 58 0.61 1.26 3.18
CA ALA A 58 0.66 1.32 4.64
C ALA A 58 0.96 -0.04 5.29
N TYR A 59 0.68 -1.14 4.59
CA TYR A 59 1.08 -2.47 5.07
C TYR A 59 2.60 -2.56 5.26
N ARG A 60 3.38 -2.08 4.28
CA ARG A 60 4.85 -2.12 4.37
C ARG A 60 5.38 -1.22 5.49
N LEU A 61 4.73 -0.07 5.73
CA LEU A 61 5.08 0.84 6.82
C LEU A 61 4.76 0.23 8.19
N SER A 62 3.57 -0.35 8.35
CA SER A 62 3.16 -0.96 9.64
C SER A 62 4.06 -2.11 10.07
N ARG A 63 4.66 -2.83 9.12
CA ARG A 63 5.64 -3.89 9.40
C ARG A 63 7.02 -3.37 9.83
N LYS A 64 7.30 -2.08 9.62
CA LYS A 64 8.58 -1.41 9.90
C LYS A 64 8.50 -0.34 11.00
N GLN A 65 7.35 -0.20 11.66
CA GLN A 65 7.18 0.75 12.75
C GLN A 65 8.14 0.48 13.91
N GLY A 66 8.44 1.51 14.70
CA GLY A 66 9.41 1.44 15.79
C GLY A 66 9.57 2.78 16.49
N HIS A 67 10.82 3.14 16.81
CA HIS A 67 11.10 4.37 17.54
C HIS A 67 10.79 5.65 16.73
N GLU A 68 11.02 5.63 15.42
CA GLU A 68 10.85 6.83 14.58
C GLU A 68 9.38 7.19 14.33
N TYR A 69 8.53 6.17 14.24
CA TYR A 69 7.09 6.35 14.05
C TYR A 69 6.30 5.13 14.51
N VAL A 70 5.03 5.39 14.86
CA VAL A 70 4.02 4.39 15.19
C VAL A 70 2.82 4.50 14.27
N ILE A 71 2.12 3.38 14.04
CA ILE A 71 0.86 3.38 13.30
C ILE A 71 -0.31 3.47 14.28
N LEU A 72 -1.25 4.35 13.98
CA LEU A 72 -2.46 4.58 14.75
C LEU A 72 -3.69 4.25 13.91
N TYR A 73 -4.80 3.96 14.59
CA TYR A 73 -6.09 3.79 13.94
C TYR A 73 -7.16 4.61 14.65
N ARG A 74 -8.15 5.08 13.89
CA ARG A 74 -9.31 5.80 14.41
C ARG A 74 -10.57 5.31 13.70
N ILE A 75 -11.56 4.89 14.49
CA ILE A 75 -12.86 4.43 13.98
C ILE A 75 -13.89 5.53 14.19
N TYR A 76 -14.67 5.86 13.16
CA TYR A 76 -15.75 6.82 13.26
C TYR A 76 -16.94 6.45 12.38
N PHE A 77 -18.09 7.03 12.71
CA PHE A 77 -19.33 6.93 11.94
C PHE A 77 -19.70 8.33 11.45
N GLY A 78 -19.98 8.46 10.16
CA GLY A 78 -20.28 9.74 9.53
C GLY A 78 -19.67 9.84 8.14
N ASP A 79 -19.52 11.08 7.67
CA ASP A 79 -19.00 11.40 6.34
C ASP A 79 -17.54 10.99 6.17
N VAL A 80 -17.20 10.53 4.97
CA VAL A 80 -15.84 10.10 4.63
C VAL A 80 -14.92 11.31 4.49
N GLN A 81 -13.88 11.38 5.32
CA GLN A 81 -12.97 12.53 5.37
C GLN A 81 -11.69 12.29 4.55
N LEU A 82 -11.73 12.46 3.22
CA LEU A 82 -10.57 12.17 2.36
C LEU A 82 -9.47 13.25 2.31
N LEU A 83 -9.72 14.42 2.92
CA LEU A 83 -8.86 15.60 2.77
C LEU A 83 -7.43 15.37 3.30
N GLY A 84 -7.24 14.58 4.36
CA GLY A 84 -5.92 14.35 4.93
C GLY A 84 -5.03 13.38 4.14
N LEU A 85 -5.58 12.64 3.16
CA LEU A 85 -4.80 11.80 2.24
C LEU A 85 -4.00 12.59 1.20
N LYS A 86 -4.28 13.90 1.06
CA LYS A 86 -3.65 14.85 0.12
C LYS A 86 -3.83 14.47 -1.36
N GLU A 87 -3.28 15.29 -2.26
CA GLU A 87 -3.39 15.09 -3.70
C GLU A 87 -2.77 13.77 -4.18
N GLY A 88 -3.39 13.14 -5.18
CA GLY A 88 -2.90 11.92 -5.81
C GLY A 88 -3.14 10.63 -5.02
N PHE A 89 -4.01 10.66 -4.00
CA PHE A 89 -4.47 9.43 -3.35
C PHE A 89 -5.15 8.50 -4.37
N GLN A 90 -4.99 7.19 -4.15
CA GLN A 90 -5.62 6.15 -4.96
C GLN A 90 -6.77 5.54 -4.17
N ALA A 91 -7.74 4.96 -4.85
CA ALA A 91 -8.83 4.24 -4.22
C ALA A 91 -8.99 2.84 -4.82
N VAL A 92 -9.21 1.86 -3.96
CA VAL A 92 -9.49 0.48 -4.34
C VAL A 92 -10.82 0.04 -3.73
N ARG A 93 -11.64 -0.62 -4.55
CA ARG A 93 -12.86 -1.28 -4.08
C ARG A 93 -12.52 -2.71 -3.69
N VAL A 94 -12.73 -3.04 -2.42
CA VAL A 94 -12.52 -4.41 -1.91
C VAL A 94 -13.62 -5.34 -2.41
N GLY A 95 -14.86 -4.86 -2.40
CA GLY A 95 -16.00 -5.59 -2.94
C GLY A 95 -17.34 -5.02 -2.50
N THR A 96 -18.40 -5.66 -2.95
CA THR A 96 -19.78 -5.33 -2.60
C THR A 96 -20.58 -6.58 -2.26
N VAL A 97 -21.58 -6.43 -1.39
CA VAL A 97 -22.53 -7.50 -1.05
C VAL A 97 -23.94 -6.93 -1.04
N GLY A 98 -24.74 -7.36 -2.02
CA GLY A 98 -26.17 -7.07 -2.05
C GLY A 98 -26.91 -7.79 -0.93
N THR A 99 -27.76 -7.07 -0.22
CA THR A 99 -28.66 -7.56 0.83
C THR A 99 -30.09 -7.04 0.57
N PRO A 100 -31.11 -7.63 1.21
CA PRO A 100 -32.51 -7.17 1.07
C PRO A 100 -32.79 -5.79 1.66
N ILE A 101 -31.84 -5.21 2.40
CA ILE A 101 -31.98 -3.88 2.98
C ILE A 101 -31.06 -2.85 2.29
N GLY A 102 -30.24 -3.29 1.34
CA GLY A 102 -29.26 -2.44 0.67
C GLY A 102 -28.01 -3.18 0.21
N THR A 103 -27.12 -2.47 -0.46
CA THR A 103 -25.84 -3.01 -0.92
C THR A 103 -24.70 -2.48 -0.06
N LEU A 104 -24.02 -3.40 0.64
CA LEU A 104 -22.78 -3.11 1.35
C LEU A 104 -21.66 -2.90 0.33
N THR A 105 -20.87 -1.84 0.51
CA THR A 105 -19.69 -1.53 -0.30
C THR A 105 -18.52 -1.28 0.64
N LEU A 106 -17.42 -2.01 0.43
CA LEU A 106 -16.16 -1.83 1.17
C LEU A 106 -15.09 -1.26 0.23
N THR A 107 -14.54 -0.12 0.60
CA THR A 107 -13.52 0.60 -0.17
C THR A 107 -12.36 1.01 0.73
N CYS A 108 -11.21 1.27 0.11
CA CYS A 108 -10.04 1.85 0.76
C CYS A 108 -9.51 2.98 -0.13
N ALA A 109 -9.44 4.19 0.40
CA ALA A 109 -8.64 5.27 -0.16
C ALA A 109 -7.27 5.27 0.55
N TYR A 110 -6.18 5.39 -0.19
CA TYR A 110 -4.83 5.36 0.38
C TYR A 110 -3.90 6.34 -0.31
N ARG A 111 -2.96 6.85 0.48
CA ARG A 111 -1.96 7.80 0.05
C ARG A 111 -0.82 7.11 -0.72
N THR A 112 -0.45 7.67 -1.86
CA THR A 112 0.67 7.19 -2.70
C THR A 112 1.96 7.95 -2.45
N ASN A 113 1.86 9.25 -2.13
CA ASN A 113 3.00 10.13 -1.95
C ASN A 113 3.35 10.31 -0.46
N LEU A 114 4.45 9.67 -0.02
CA LEU A 114 4.94 9.73 1.35
C LEU A 114 6.01 10.82 1.60
N ALA A 115 6.13 11.84 0.74
CA ALA A 115 7.24 12.81 0.74
C ALA A 115 7.54 13.53 2.08
N PHE A 116 6.66 13.48 3.07
CA PHE A 116 7.01 13.93 4.43
C PHE A 116 8.12 13.09 5.09
N MET A 117 8.35 11.86 4.61
CA MET A 117 9.40 10.95 5.07
C MET A 117 10.78 11.25 4.46
N SER A 118 10.89 12.10 3.42
CA SER A 118 12.16 12.31 2.70
C SER A 118 13.06 13.39 3.32
N THR A 119 12.59 14.13 4.33
CA THR A 119 13.40 15.16 5.01
C THR A 119 14.38 14.60 6.03
N ARG A 120 14.20 13.35 6.48
CA ARG A 120 15.32 12.59 7.01
C ARG A 120 15.91 11.85 5.83
N GLN A 121 17.01 12.39 5.34
CA GLN A 121 17.99 11.59 4.63
C GLN A 121 18.15 10.32 5.46
N TYR A 122 17.61 9.20 4.96
CA TYR A 122 18.35 7.95 5.08
C TYR A 122 19.76 8.39 4.72
N GLU A 123 20.69 8.40 5.68
CA GLU A 123 22.08 8.53 5.33
C GLU A 123 22.25 7.50 4.24
N ARG A 124 22.33 7.97 3.00
CA ARG A 124 22.97 7.23 1.95
C ARG A 124 24.35 7.10 2.55
N THR A 125 24.59 6.03 3.31
CA THR A 125 25.90 5.43 3.39
C THR A 125 26.37 5.51 1.96
N GLN A 126 27.32 6.42 1.72
CA GLN A 126 28.01 6.56 0.46
C GLN A 126 28.18 5.14 -0.05
N PRO A 127 27.75 4.81 -1.29
CA PRO A 127 27.85 3.44 -1.77
C PRO A 127 29.26 2.97 -1.42
N ILE A 128 29.34 1.94 -0.58
CA ILE A 128 30.62 1.38 -0.15
C ILE A 128 31.39 1.18 -1.45
N MET A 129 32.48 1.92 -1.59
CA MET A 129 33.33 1.93 -2.76
C MET A 129 33.72 0.47 -3.02
N GLY A 130 33.10 -0.16 -4.02
CA GLY A 130 33.35 -1.57 -4.34
C GLY A 130 32.14 -2.48 -4.61
N ILE A 131 30.89 -2.01 -4.60
CA ILE A 131 29.79 -2.85 -5.14
C ILE A 131 29.82 -2.77 -6.67
N ILE A 132 30.41 -3.78 -7.30
CA ILE A 132 30.27 -4.03 -8.74
C ILE A 132 28.81 -4.45 -8.98
N ILE A 133 28.10 -3.64 -9.76
CA ILE A 133 26.71 -3.92 -10.16
C ILE A 133 26.78 -4.74 -11.44
N ASP A 134 26.84 -6.07 -11.30
CA ASP A 134 26.72 -6.99 -12.44
C ASP A 134 25.25 -7.11 -12.86
N HIS A 135 24.74 -6.11 -13.58
CA HIS A 135 23.56 -6.25 -14.42
C HIS A 135 23.90 -5.84 -15.85
N PHE A 136 23.92 -6.88 -16.70
CA PHE A 136 24.29 -6.93 -18.11
C PHE A 136 23.90 -5.70 -18.94
N VAL A 137 24.92 -4.99 -19.43
CA VAL A 137 24.91 -4.25 -20.69
C VAL A 137 26.24 -4.55 -21.38
N ASP A 138 26.19 -4.84 -22.69
CA ASP A 138 27.27 -5.35 -23.53
C ASP A 138 28.61 -4.62 -23.38
N ARG A 139 29.70 -5.41 -23.46
CA ARG A 139 31.10 -5.06 -23.17
C ARG A 139 31.54 -3.65 -23.62
N PRO A 140 32.29 -2.91 -22.78
CA PRO A 140 32.91 -1.65 -23.17
C PRO A 140 34.33 -1.85 -23.74
N PHE A 141 34.55 -1.29 -24.94
CA PHE A 141 35.67 -0.44 -25.40
C PHE A 141 37.16 -0.88 -25.25
N PRO A 142 38.06 -0.34 -26.11
CA PRO A 142 39.33 -0.97 -26.49
C PRO A 142 40.44 -0.69 -25.48
N SER A 143 41.34 -1.65 -25.27
CA SER A 143 42.64 -1.40 -24.67
C SER A 143 43.76 -2.00 -25.53
N THR A 144 44.58 -1.11 -26.05
CA THR A 144 45.88 -1.37 -26.65
C THR A 144 46.92 -1.62 -25.55
N SER A 145 47.57 -2.78 -25.57
CA SER A 145 49.04 -2.91 -25.48
C SER A 145 49.49 -4.39 -25.44
N HIS A 146 50.35 -4.74 -26.41
CA HIS A 146 51.57 -5.58 -26.37
C HIS A 146 51.69 -6.68 -25.30
N MET A 147 52.16 -7.92 -25.51
CA MET A 147 52.92 -8.63 -26.57
C MET A 147 52.98 -10.12 -26.16
N HIS A 148 52.82 -11.07 -27.08
CA HIS A 148 53.72 -12.22 -27.36
C HIS A 148 53.00 -13.33 -28.17
N PRO A 149 53.58 -13.83 -29.29
CA PRO A 149 53.01 -14.94 -30.04
C PRO A 149 53.57 -16.28 -29.54
N CYS A 150 52.69 -17.15 -29.03
CA CYS A 150 52.99 -18.58 -28.93
C CYS A 150 52.43 -19.28 -30.18
N ASN A 151 53.34 -19.63 -31.09
CA ASN A 151 53.08 -20.53 -32.20
C ASN A 151 52.72 -21.93 -31.65
N TYR A 152 51.62 -22.50 -32.13
CA TYR A 152 51.42 -23.95 -32.09
C TYR A 152 51.65 -24.53 -33.47
N ARG A 153 52.44 -25.60 -33.45
CA ARG A 153 52.77 -26.51 -34.54
C ARG A 153 51.62 -27.48 -34.77
#